data_AF-A0A349URP6-F1
#
_entry.id   AF-A0A349URP6-F1
#
_cell.length_a   1.000
_cell.length_b   1.000
_cell.length_c   1.000
_cell.angle_alpha   90.00
_cell.angle_beta   90.00
_cell.angle_gamma   90.00
#
_symmetry.space_group_name_H-M   'P 1'
#
loop_
_entity.id
_entity.type
_entity.pdbx_description
1 polymer ?
#
loop_
_entity_poly.entity_id
_entity_poly.type
_entity_poly.pdbx_seq_one_letter_code
_entity_poly.pdbx_strand_id
1 'polypeptide(L)'
;EIISVKSDDNTIRYNTFLGHPTANKGGLCVRGGDRNVIDSNYFLNTVYGIRVSGAGNKLVNNYIQPVKTGLLFTGGGNMYAAAKDTLVANNTIVCRKPPAVSFAAMWGMTHPSAPPAPSVYPTGCKFHNNIFVCGYPQILTDSADRNFEGVDFQNNLIACNNPKKADASAMPKAPGLIHADGGLLVLRDDRYRPAIEKLVVDQGVPMEGITTDIDGRARKNAPDIGCEELNAGNGVRQPLTGKDVGPDWMKGNADALEQEAGIQDLRELIRKHPDPEYRRRLREILDGAGQ
;
A
#
# COMPACT_ATOMS: atom_id res chain seq x y z
N GLU A 1 8.64 8.45 -6.90
CA GLU A 1 8.61 6.96 -6.86
C GLU A 1 9.77 6.54 -5.99
N ILE A 2 9.62 5.57 -5.08
CA ILE A 2 10.76 5.03 -4.31
C ILE A 2 11.53 4.05 -5.21
N ILE A 3 10.82 3.13 -5.84
CA ILE A 3 11.33 2.26 -6.91
C ILE A 3 10.48 2.50 -8.16
N SER A 4 11.13 2.59 -9.31
CA SER A 4 10.52 2.71 -10.64
C SER A 4 10.91 1.50 -11.48
N VAL A 5 10.06 0.47 -11.52
CA VAL A 5 10.26 -0.74 -12.33
C VAL A 5 9.89 -0.41 -13.77
N LYS A 6 10.79 -0.67 -14.70
CA LYS A 6 10.66 -0.32 -16.13
C LYS A 6 11.04 -1.50 -17.04
N SER A 7 10.89 -2.71 -16.54
CA SER A 7 11.21 -3.96 -17.22
C SER A 7 10.22 -5.04 -16.80
N ASP A 8 10.22 -6.14 -17.54
CA ASP A 8 9.36 -7.29 -17.29
C ASP A 8 9.97 -8.25 -16.26
N ASP A 9 9.13 -9.14 -15.72
CA ASP A 9 9.53 -10.34 -14.98
C ASP A 9 10.41 -10.08 -13.74
N ASN A 10 10.33 -8.88 -13.15
CA ASN A 10 11.03 -8.57 -11.91
C ASN A 10 10.31 -9.20 -10.71
N THR A 11 11.08 -9.60 -9.70
CA THR A 11 10.55 -10.00 -8.39
C THR A 11 11.05 -9.06 -7.32
N ILE A 12 10.12 -8.40 -6.63
CA ILE A 12 10.38 -7.48 -5.53
C ILE A 12 9.69 -8.04 -4.30
N ARG A 13 10.47 -8.60 -3.38
CA ARG A 13 9.93 -9.32 -2.22
C ARG A 13 10.71 -9.10 -0.95
N TYR A 14 10.00 -9.19 0.18
CA TYR A 14 10.57 -9.11 1.54
C TYR A 14 11.30 -7.79 1.84
N ASN A 15 10.86 -6.69 1.21
CA ASN A 15 11.42 -5.37 1.46
C ASN A 15 10.59 -4.60 2.49
N THR A 16 11.22 -3.62 3.15
CA THR A 16 10.54 -2.62 3.97
C THR A 16 10.76 -1.24 3.39
N PHE A 17 9.67 -0.62 2.94
CA PHE A 17 9.61 0.76 2.48
C PHE A 17 9.16 1.63 3.65
N LEU A 18 10.08 2.38 4.23
CA LEU A 18 9.79 3.31 5.31
C LEU A 18 9.73 4.75 4.79
N GLY A 19 8.54 5.36 4.86
CA GLY A 19 8.34 6.76 4.52
C GLY A 19 8.85 7.69 5.63
N HIS A 20 9.40 8.83 5.23
CA HIS A 20 9.99 9.79 6.15
C HIS A 20 8.97 10.87 6.55
N PRO A 21 8.93 11.30 7.81
CA PRO A 21 7.90 12.22 8.31
C PRO A 21 7.96 13.62 7.66
N THR A 22 9.13 14.09 7.24
CA THR A 22 9.34 15.45 6.70
C THR A 22 9.65 15.50 5.20
N ALA A 23 9.87 14.34 4.56
CA ALA A 23 10.19 14.26 3.14
C ALA A 23 9.14 13.44 2.39
N ASN A 24 8.74 13.91 1.21
CA ASN A 24 7.70 13.25 0.41
C ASN A 24 8.27 11.96 -0.24
N LYS A 25 8.07 10.79 0.39
CA LYS A 25 8.69 9.52 -0.06
C LYS A 25 7.65 8.56 -0.66
N GLY A 26 7.43 8.73 -1.97
CA GLY A 26 6.47 8.04 -2.86
C GLY A 26 5.95 6.64 -2.46
N GLY A 27 6.26 5.64 -3.28
CA GLY A 27 5.84 4.24 -3.13
C GLY A 27 6.52 3.39 -4.22
N LEU A 28 6.18 2.11 -4.33
CA LEU A 28 6.69 1.27 -5.43
C LEU A 28 5.86 1.52 -6.68
N CYS A 29 6.51 1.79 -7.81
CA CYS A 29 5.84 1.96 -9.09
C CYS A 29 6.32 0.92 -10.09
N VAL A 30 5.41 0.05 -10.54
CA VAL A 30 5.55 -0.66 -11.82
C VAL A 30 5.22 0.34 -12.92
N ARG A 31 6.25 1.12 -13.33
CA ARG A 31 6.13 2.27 -14.22
C ARG A 31 5.99 1.85 -15.68
N GLY A 32 6.59 0.71 -16.02
CA GLY A 32 6.50 0.02 -17.29
C GLY A 32 6.99 -1.42 -17.12
N GLY A 33 6.52 -2.30 -18.01
CA GLY A 33 6.82 -3.72 -17.98
C GLY A 33 5.71 -4.58 -17.38
N ASP A 34 5.75 -5.86 -17.72
CA ASP A 34 4.70 -6.85 -17.49
C ASP A 34 5.20 -8.01 -16.59
N ARG A 35 4.26 -8.78 -16.04
CA ARG A 35 4.54 -10.03 -15.28
C ARG A 35 5.45 -9.86 -14.06
N ASN A 36 5.48 -8.67 -13.47
CA ASN A 36 6.25 -8.42 -12.26
C ASN A 36 5.55 -9.00 -11.02
N VAL A 37 6.33 -9.48 -10.06
CA VAL A 37 5.86 -10.03 -8.78
C VAL A 37 6.29 -9.11 -7.64
N ILE A 38 5.31 -8.60 -6.89
CA ILE A 38 5.49 -7.77 -5.71
C ILE A 38 4.89 -8.54 -4.54
N ASP A 39 5.74 -9.22 -3.78
CA ASP A 39 5.34 -10.22 -2.78
C ASP A 39 5.85 -9.88 -1.38
N SER A 40 4.97 -9.89 -0.39
CA SER A 40 5.34 -9.85 1.03
C SER A 40 6.24 -8.67 1.41
N ASN A 41 5.96 -7.49 0.85
CA ASN A 41 6.65 -6.25 1.22
C ASN A 41 5.85 -5.46 2.25
N TYR A 42 6.58 -4.72 3.08
CA TYR A 42 6.05 -3.78 4.07
C TYR A 42 6.14 -2.35 3.53
N PHE A 43 5.03 -1.63 3.49
CA PHE A 43 4.99 -0.19 3.18
C PHE A 43 4.51 0.55 4.42
N LEU A 44 5.42 1.26 5.07
CA LEU A 44 5.20 1.92 6.35
C LEU A 44 5.31 3.44 6.16
N ASN A 45 4.23 4.18 6.37
CA ASN A 45 4.18 5.64 6.26
C ASN A 45 4.61 6.21 4.89
N THR A 46 4.53 5.42 3.82
CA THR A 46 4.79 5.89 2.46
C THR A 46 3.63 6.76 1.95
N VAL A 47 3.87 7.54 0.89
CA VAL A 47 2.81 8.37 0.28
C VAL A 47 1.75 7.47 -0.37
N TYR A 48 2.20 6.45 -1.10
CA TYR A 48 1.35 5.38 -1.61
C TYR A 48 2.02 4.02 -1.45
N GLY A 49 1.24 2.95 -1.50
CA GLY A 49 1.78 1.59 -1.51
C GLY A 49 2.38 1.24 -2.85
N ILE A 50 1.52 0.82 -3.79
CA ILE A 50 1.95 0.32 -5.11
C ILE A 50 1.15 1.00 -6.22
N ARG A 51 1.85 1.55 -7.22
CA ARG A 51 1.25 1.94 -8.50
C ARG A 51 1.61 0.91 -9.56
N VAL A 52 0.62 0.44 -10.31
CA VAL A 52 0.78 -0.62 -11.32
C VAL A 52 0.30 -0.14 -12.69
N SER A 53 1.15 -0.41 -13.69
CA SER A 53 0.89 -0.33 -15.13
C SER A 53 1.28 -1.67 -15.76
N GLY A 54 0.86 -1.92 -16.99
CA GLY A 54 1.21 -3.15 -17.71
C GLY A 54 0.33 -4.34 -17.32
N ALA A 55 0.62 -5.51 -17.89
CA ALA A 55 -0.21 -6.70 -17.81
C ALA A 55 0.40 -7.82 -16.95
N GLY A 56 -0.44 -8.67 -16.38
CA GLY A 56 -0.02 -9.93 -15.77
C GLY A 56 0.78 -9.81 -14.47
N ASN A 57 0.80 -8.62 -13.84
CA ASN A 57 1.52 -8.40 -12.59
C ASN A 57 0.84 -9.14 -11.41
N LYS A 58 1.61 -9.45 -10.37
CA LYS A 58 1.11 -10.07 -9.14
C LYS A 58 1.51 -9.22 -7.94
N LEU A 59 0.53 -8.75 -7.18
CA LEU A 59 0.69 -7.97 -5.95
C LEU A 59 0.11 -8.83 -4.82
N VAL A 60 0.97 -9.56 -4.11
CA VAL A 60 0.52 -10.60 -3.16
C VAL A 60 1.14 -10.43 -1.78
N ASN A 61 0.38 -10.77 -0.73
CA ASN A 61 0.87 -10.79 0.66
C ASN A 61 1.46 -9.46 1.16
N ASN A 62 1.25 -8.32 0.50
CA ASN A 62 1.86 -7.06 0.92
C ASN A 62 1.07 -6.45 2.08
N TYR A 63 1.79 -5.80 2.97
CA TYR A 63 1.24 -5.06 4.09
C TYR A 63 1.53 -3.58 3.93
N ILE A 64 0.48 -2.76 3.88
CA ILE A 64 0.56 -1.34 3.56
C ILE A 64 -0.14 -0.54 4.66
N GLN A 65 0.61 0.25 5.44
CA GLN A 65 0.07 1.05 6.54
C GLN A 65 0.87 2.32 6.87
N PRO A 66 0.22 3.24 7.57
CA PRO A 66 -0.82 4.03 6.94
C PRO A 66 -0.23 4.76 5.72
N VAL A 67 -0.91 4.67 4.59
CA VAL A 67 -0.56 5.45 3.38
C VAL A 67 -1.70 6.41 3.03
N LYS A 68 -1.42 7.40 2.15
CA LYS A 68 -2.48 8.25 1.59
C LYS A 68 -3.33 7.49 0.57
N THR A 69 -2.70 6.62 -0.21
CA THR A 69 -3.39 5.78 -1.20
C THR A 69 -2.74 4.40 -1.26
N GLY A 70 -3.51 3.33 -1.12
CA GLY A 70 -2.97 1.97 -1.09
C GLY A 70 -2.39 1.55 -2.43
N LEU A 71 -3.28 1.22 -3.37
CA LEU A 71 -2.96 0.78 -4.71
C LEU A 71 -3.47 1.77 -5.76
N LEU A 72 -2.70 1.97 -6.82
CA LEU A 72 -3.07 2.79 -7.97
C LEU A 72 -2.95 1.98 -9.25
N PHE A 73 -4.07 1.74 -9.93
CA PHE A 73 -4.16 1.04 -11.20
C PHE A 73 -4.24 2.08 -12.31
N THR A 74 -3.20 2.18 -13.13
CA THR A 74 -3.16 3.23 -14.15
C THR A 74 -4.19 2.99 -15.23
N GLY A 75 -4.98 4.02 -15.55
CA GLY A 75 -5.71 4.13 -16.81
C GLY A 75 -4.72 4.41 -17.93
N GLY A 76 -4.87 3.69 -19.04
CA GLY A 76 -3.98 3.79 -20.18
C GLY A 76 -4.06 5.14 -20.89
N GLY A 77 -3.23 5.29 -21.92
CA GLY A 77 -3.14 6.47 -22.78
C GLY A 77 -1.73 6.52 -23.37
N ASN A 78 -1.23 7.72 -23.67
CA ASN A 78 0.12 7.87 -24.22
C ASN A 78 1.25 7.85 -23.18
N MET A 79 0.95 8.08 -21.90
CA MET A 79 1.98 8.25 -20.88
C MET A 79 2.19 7.00 -20.01
N TYR A 80 1.15 6.18 -19.86
CA TYR A 80 1.13 4.97 -19.05
C TYR A 80 0.31 3.88 -19.76
N ALA A 81 0.77 2.64 -19.67
CA ALA A 81 -0.04 1.48 -20.05
C ALA A 81 -1.17 1.31 -19.04
N ALA A 82 -2.34 0.81 -19.48
CA ALA A 82 -3.37 0.39 -18.55
C ALA A 82 -2.89 -0.81 -17.73
N ALA A 83 -3.26 -0.88 -16.45
CA ALA A 83 -3.06 -2.08 -15.66
C ALA A 83 -4.02 -3.18 -16.12
N LYS A 84 -3.51 -4.32 -16.57
CA LYS A 84 -4.34 -5.43 -17.07
C LYS A 84 -3.98 -6.74 -16.39
N ASP A 85 -4.95 -7.65 -16.29
CA ASP A 85 -4.74 -9.04 -15.89
C ASP A 85 -3.89 -9.20 -14.62
N THR A 86 -4.01 -8.23 -13.70
CA THR A 86 -3.17 -8.14 -12.52
C THR A 86 -3.85 -8.87 -11.38
N LEU A 87 -3.12 -9.79 -10.74
CA LEU A 87 -3.57 -10.46 -9.53
C LEU A 87 -3.21 -9.62 -8.30
N VAL A 88 -4.21 -9.26 -7.51
CA VAL A 88 -4.08 -8.61 -6.21
C VAL A 88 -4.63 -9.54 -5.16
N ALA A 89 -3.77 -10.14 -4.37
CA ALA A 89 -4.26 -11.17 -3.46
C ALA A 89 -3.60 -11.18 -2.09
N ASN A 90 -4.42 -11.46 -1.06
CA ASN A 90 -3.93 -11.55 0.32
C ASN A 90 -3.17 -10.29 0.79
N ASN A 91 -3.50 -9.10 0.31
CA ASN A 91 -2.88 -7.88 0.83
C ASN A 91 -3.70 -7.36 2.01
N THR A 92 -3.03 -6.73 2.97
CA THR A 92 -3.69 -5.93 4.01
C THR A 92 -3.29 -4.48 3.82
N ILE A 93 -4.28 -3.63 3.55
CA ILE A 93 -4.07 -2.23 3.21
C ILE A 93 -4.87 -1.34 4.14
N VAL A 94 -4.15 -0.51 4.88
CA VAL A 94 -4.72 0.45 5.81
C VAL A 94 -4.36 1.86 5.34
N CYS A 95 -5.38 2.65 5.03
CA CYS A 95 -5.19 4.03 4.59
C CYS A 95 -5.85 5.03 5.55
N ARG A 96 -5.11 6.06 5.96
CA ARG A 96 -5.68 7.11 6.82
C ARG A 96 -6.68 7.99 6.06
N LYS A 97 -6.42 8.20 4.77
CA LYS A 97 -7.30 8.88 3.82
C LYS A 97 -7.59 7.92 2.67
N PRO A 98 -8.76 8.03 2.01
CA PRO A 98 -9.06 7.19 0.87
C PRO A 98 -8.21 7.57 -0.35
N PRO A 99 -8.06 6.67 -1.32
CA PRO A 99 -8.62 5.31 -1.36
C PRO A 99 -7.60 4.20 -1.00
N ALA A 100 -8.10 3.02 -0.64
CA ALA A 100 -7.28 1.81 -0.57
C ALA A 100 -6.92 1.32 -1.99
N VAL A 101 -7.82 1.48 -2.95
CA VAL A 101 -7.55 1.20 -4.37
C VAL A 101 -8.14 2.31 -5.25
N SER A 102 -7.30 2.88 -6.11
CA SER A 102 -7.71 3.80 -7.15
C SER A 102 -7.61 3.13 -8.51
N PHE A 103 -8.76 2.92 -9.16
CA PHE A 103 -8.86 2.46 -10.55
C PHE A 103 -8.83 3.64 -11.50
N ALA A 104 -8.31 3.38 -12.70
CA ALA A 104 -8.11 4.38 -13.74
C ALA A 104 -7.32 5.61 -13.26
N ALA A 105 -6.36 5.41 -12.34
CA ALA A 105 -5.45 6.48 -11.95
C ALA A 105 -4.75 7.04 -13.21
N MET A 106 -4.60 8.35 -13.32
CA MET A 106 -4.00 8.98 -14.53
C MET A 106 -4.86 8.84 -15.81
N TRP A 107 -6.16 8.57 -15.67
CA TRP A 107 -7.11 8.63 -16.79
C TRP A 107 -7.03 9.96 -17.54
N GLY A 108 -7.00 9.90 -18.87
CA GLY A 108 -6.89 11.06 -19.75
C GLY A 108 -5.52 11.75 -19.76
N MET A 109 -4.50 11.24 -19.05
CA MET A 109 -3.18 11.85 -19.06
C MET A 109 -2.45 11.63 -20.40
N THR A 110 -2.12 12.74 -21.06
CA THR A 110 -1.37 12.77 -22.32
C THR A 110 0.02 13.38 -22.12
N HIS A 111 1.04 12.83 -22.79
CA HIS A 111 2.35 13.48 -22.86
C HIS A 111 2.24 14.71 -23.79
N PRO A 112 2.79 15.89 -23.43
CA PRO A 112 2.65 17.12 -24.22
C PRO A 112 3.09 17.01 -25.68
N SER A 113 4.03 16.10 -25.97
CA SER A 113 4.56 15.86 -27.31
C SER A 113 4.03 14.59 -28.00
N ALA A 114 3.10 13.86 -27.39
CA ALA A 114 2.53 12.65 -27.99
C ALA A 114 1.22 12.98 -28.74
N PRO A 115 0.94 12.32 -29.88
CA PRO A 115 -0.35 12.46 -30.56
C PRO A 115 -1.48 11.97 -29.63
N PRO A 116 -2.70 12.53 -29.66
CA PRO A 116 -3.79 12.07 -28.79
C PRO A 116 -4.03 10.56 -28.92
N ALA A 117 -4.18 9.88 -27.79
CA ALA A 117 -4.62 8.48 -27.74
C ALA A 117 -5.68 8.30 -26.66
N PRO A 118 -6.69 7.45 -26.92
CA PRO A 118 -7.74 7.19 -25.94
C PRO A 118 -7.15 6.51 -24.70
N SER A 119 -7.71 6.84 -23.55
CA SER A 119 -7.41 6.07 -22.34
C SER A 119 -8.01 4.67 -22.42
N VAL A 120 -7.28 3.72 -21.83
CA VAL A 120 -7.68 2.31 -21.78
C VAL A 120 -7.98 1.95 -20.33
N TYR A 121 -9.17 1.40 -20.07
CA TYR A 121 -9.57 1.08 -18.70
C TYR A 121 -8.81 -0.14 -18.16
N PRO A 122 -8.40 -0.14 -16.87
CA PRO A 122 -7.84 -1.33 -16.25
C PRO A 122 -8.85 -2.48 -16.23
N THR A 123 -8.49 -3.63 -16.77
CA THR A 123 -9.42 -4.76 -16.98
C THR A 123 -8.75 -6.10 -16.72
N GLY A 124 -9.54 -7.16 -16.47
CA GLY A 124 -9.05 -8.51 -16.22
C GLY A 124 -8.35 -8.68 -14.87
N CYS A 125 -8.32 -7.63 -14.04
CA CYS A 125 -7.67 -7.66 -12.73
C CYS A 125 -8.51 -8.46 -11.74
N LYS A 126 -7.84 -9.25 -10.91
CA LYS A 126 -8.45 -10.13 -9.90
C LYS A 126 -8.04 -9.68 -8.51
N PHE A 127 -9.00 -9.41 -7.65
CA PHE A 127 -8.79 -8.97 -6.28
C PHE A 127 -9.34 -10.03 -5.34
N HIS A 128 -8.48 -10.85 -4.75
CA HIS A 128 -8.90 -11.99 -3.94
C HIS A 128 -8.35 -11.93 -2.51
N ASN A 129 -9.17 -12.25 -1.50
CA ASN A 129 -8.74 -12.38 -0.11
C ASN A 129 -8.00 -11.14 0.45
N ASN A 130 -8.29 -9.92 0.00
CA ASN A 130 -7.62 -8.73 0.52
C ASN A 130 -8.40 -8.12 1.70
N ILE A 131 -7.70 -7.41 2.57
CA ILE A 131 -8.31 -6.52 3.56
C ILE A 131 -8.03 -5.07 3.15
N PHE A 132 -9.09 -4.29 2.95
CA PHE A 132 -9.02 -2.86 2.66
C PHE A 132 -9.71 -2.04 3.77
N VAL A 133 -8.92 -1.30 4.53
CA VAL A 133 -9.44 -0.44 5.61
C VAL A 133 -9.06 1.00 5.35
N CYS A 134 -10.06 1.90 5.40
CA CYS A 134 -9.83 3.34 5.32
C CYS A 134 -10.47 4.08 6.48
N GLY A 135 -10.01 5.30 6.75
CA GLY A 135 -10.70 6.22 7.66
C GLY A 135 -11.97 6.87 7.08
N TYR A 136 -12.38 6.47 5.86
CA TYR A 136 -13.48 7.03 5.07
C TYR A 136 -14.11 5.92 4.21
N PRO A 137 -15.38 6.04 3.79
CA PRO A 137 -16.11 4.99 3.08
C PRO A 137 -15.72 4.85 1.59
N GLN A 138 -15.01 5.84 1.01
CA GLN A 138 -14.51 5.78 -0.37
C GLN A 138 -13.29 4.85 -0.51
N ILE A 139 -13.44 3.57 -0.13
CA ILE A 139 -12.35 2.60 -0.06
C ILE A 139 -11.81 2.25 -1.44
N LEU A 140 -12.72 2.09 -2.41
CA LEU A 140 -12.39 1.94 -3.83
C LEU A 140 -12.92 3.17 -4.57
N THR A 141 -12.11 3.71 -5.47
CA THR A 141 -12.48 4.84 -6.33
C THR A 141 -12.16 4.52 -7.78
N ASP A 142 -12.92 5.08 -8.70
CA ASP A 142 -12.75 4.91 -10.14
C ASP A 142 -12.76 6.28 -10.82
N SER A 143 -11.63 6.70 -11.38
CA SER A 143 -11.53 8.01 -12.05
C SER A 143 -12.18 8.06 -13.44
N ALA A 144 -12.57 6.91 -14.00
CA ALA A 144 -13.26 6.84 -15.29
C ALA A 144 -14.76 6.59 -15.15
N ASP A 145 -15.28 6.52 -13.92
CA ASP A 145 -16.69 6.26 -13.60
C ASP A 145 -17.26 5.01 -14.30
N ARG A 146 -16.44 3.97 -14.49
CA ARG A 146 -16.83 2.69 -15.10
C ARG A 146 -17.36 1.69 -14.08
N ASN A 147 -17.40 2.07 -12.80
CA ASN A 147 -17.87 1.22 -11.70
C ASN A 147 -17.15 -0.13 -11.65
N PHE A 148 -15.81 -0.09 -11.79
CA PHE A 148 -14.94 -1.27 -11.69
C PHE A 148 -15.24 -2.35 -12.76
N GLU A 149 -15.68 -1.93 -13.95
CA GLU A 149 -15.98 -2.82 -15.08
C GLU A 149 -14.81 -3.78 -15.39
N GLY A 150 -15.11 -5.09 -15.49
CA GLY A 150 -14.10 -6.09 -15.83
C GLY A 150 -13.09 -6.38 -14.73
N VAL A 151 -13.36 -5.99 -13.48
CA VAL A 151 -12.60 -6.38 -12.29
C VAL A 151 -13.33 -7.51 -11.57
N ASP A 152 -12.60 -8.58 -11.26
CA ASP A 152 -13.10 -9.73 -10.51
C ASP A 152 -12.74 -9.56 -9.04
N PHE A 153 -13.76 -9.56 -8.16
CA PHE A 153 -13.58 -9.47 -6.72
C PHE A 153 -14.07 -10.76 -6.07
N GLN A 154 -13.27 -11.32 -5.16
CA GLN A 154 -13.64 -12.49 -4.37
C GLN A 154 -13.09 -12.38 -2.94
N ASN A 155 -13.95 -12.58 -1.94
CA ASN A 155 -13.57 -12.65 -0.53
C ASN A 155 -12.71 -11.46 -0.05
N ASN A 156 -12.98 -10.22 -0.52
CA ASN A 156 -12.27 -9.05 0.00
C ASN A 156 -13.05 -8.43 1.15
N LEU A 157 -12.39 -8.21 2.28
CA LEU A 157 -12.97 -7.47 3.39
C LEU A 157 -12.75 -5.98 3.19
N ILE A 158 -13.81 -5.19 3.35
CA ILE A 158 -13.73 -3.73 3.31
C ILE A 158 -14.33 -3.13 4.57
N ALA A 159 -13.66 -2.14 5.17
CA ALA A 159 -14.16 -1.47 6.38
C ALA A 159 -13.77 0.01 6.46
N CYS A 160 -14.72 0.85 6.90
CA CYS A 160 -14.44 2.22 7.32
C CYS A 160 -14.15 2.23 8.84
N ASN A 161 -12.89 2.39 9.23
CA ASN A 161 -12.47 2.34 10.63
C ASN A 161 -12.75 3.64 11.41
N ASN A 162 -13.37 4.65 10.78
CA ASN A 162 -13.79 5.87 11.45
C ASN A 162 -15.32 5.89 11.62
N PRO A 163 -15.85 5.59 12.81
CA PRO A 163 -17.30 5.51 13.01
C PRO A 163 -18.02 6.84 12.77
N LYS A 164 -17.34 7.98 12.92
CA LYS A 164 -17.90 9.31 12.64
C LYS A 164 -18.06 9.60 11.15
N LYS A 165 -17.43 8.81 10.28
CA LYS A 165 -17.44 8.96 8.82
C LYS A 165 -17.97 7.71 8.12
N ALA A 166 -18.32 6.68 8.87
CA ALA A 166 -18.90 5.47 8.32
C ALA A 166 -20.23 5.81 7.66
N ASP A 167 -20.34 5.51 6.38
CA ASP A 167 -21.55 5.66 5.59
C ASP A 167 -21.61 4.47 4.62
N ALA A 168 -22.50 3.53 4.92
CA ALA A 168 -22.67 2.32 4.13
C ALA A 168 -23.18 2.62 2.70
N SER A 169 -23.82 3.76 2.47
CA SER A 169 -24.29 4.15 1.13
C SER A 169 -23.14 4.54 0.21
N ALA A 170 -22.07 5.11 0.78
CA ALA A 170 -20.85 5.53 0.10
C ALA A 170 -19.80 4.40 -0.04
N MET A 171 -20.04 3.23 0.58
CA MET A 171 -19.18 2.06 0.47
C MET A 171 -19.35 1.37 -0.90
N PRO A 172 -18.28 0.88 -1.54
CA PRO A 172 -18.36 0.15 -2.81
C PRO A 172 -19.22 -1.13 -2.71
N LYS A 173 -20.07 -1.38 -3.72
CA LYS A 173 -21.06 -2.48 -3.71
C LYS A 173 -20.83 -3.56 -4.77
N ALA A 174 -19.59 -3.75 -5.22
CA ALA A 174 -19.28 -4.80 -6.19
C ALA A 174 -19.47 -6.21 -5.58
N PRO A 175 -19.98 -7.20 -6.34
CA PRO A 175 -20.02 -8.60 -5.89
C PRO A 175 -18.66 -9.08 -5.40
N GLY A 176 -18.63 -9.93 -4.37
CA GLY A 176 -17.38 -10.46 -3.79
C GLY A 176 -16.64 -9.50 -2.83
N LEU A 177 -17.18 -8.30 -2.59
CA LEU A 177 -16.80 -7.46 -1.46
C LEU A 177 -17.64 -7.83 -0.22
N ILE A 178 -16.98 -8.03 0.90
CA ILE A 178 -17.57 -8.32 2.21
C ILE A 178 -17.41 -7.07 3.07
N HIS A 179 -18.53 -6.45 3.43
CA HIS A 179 -18.52 -5.24 4.25
C HIS A 179 -18.39 -5.66 5.72
N ALA A 180 -17.38 -5.12 6.40
CA ALA A 180 -17.17 -5.31 7.83
C ALA A 180 -17.39 -3.98 8.57
N ASP A 181 -17.79 -4.10 9.83
CA ASP A 181 -17.96 -2.96 10.72
C ASP A 181 -16.63 -2.27 11.03
N GLY A 182 -16.73 -1.02 11.54
CA GLY A 182 -15.58 -0.34 12.10
C GLY A 182 -14.96 -1.15 13.25
N GLY A 183 -13.64 -1.19 13.30
CA GLY A 183 -12.88 -2.00 14.26
C GLY A 183 -12.41 -3.35 13.71
N LEU A 184 -12.59 -3.65 12.41
CA LEU A 184 -12.06 -4.86 11.78
C LEU A 184 -10.58 -5.09 12.10
N LEU A 185 -9.78 -4.02 12.05
CA LEU A 185 -8.37 -4.04 12.41
C LEU A 185 -8.10 -3.12 13.60
N VAL A 186 -7.21 -3.55 14.50
CA VAL A 186 -6.69 -2.76 15.63
C VAL A 186 -5.16 -2.73 15.59
N LEU A 187 -4.57 -1.62 16.02
CA LEU A 187 -3.12 -1.48 16.10
C LEU A 187 -2.61 -2.30 17.30
N ARG A 188 -1.71 -3.26 17.05
CA ARG A 188 -0.99 -4.07 18.05
C ARG A 188 0.46 -4.20 17.59
N ASP A 189 1.42 -3.90 18.46
CA ASP A 189 2.86 -4.02 18.16
C ASP A 189 3.24 -3.31 16.85
N ASP A 190 2.80 -2.04 16.72
CA ASP A 190 3.00 -1.19 15.55
C ASP A 190 2.41 -1.70 14.22
N ARG A 191 1.59 -2.75 14.22
CA ARG A 191 0.85 -3.25 13.03
C ARG A 191 -0.65 -3.35 13.30
N TYR A 192 -1.46 -2.95 12.33
CA TYR A 192 -2.88 -3.26 12.29
C TYR A 192 -3.07 -4.75 12.07
N ARG A 193 -3.72 -5.40 13.04
CA ARG A 193 -4.06 -6.82 13.02
C ARG A 193 -5.57 -7.04 13.15
N PRO A 194 -6.11 -8.14 12.61
CA PRO A 194 -7.52 -8.49 12.78
C PRO A 194 -7.95 -8.47 14.24
N ALA A 195 -9.00 -7.71 14.53
CA ALA A 195 -9.69 -7.76 15.84
C ALA A 195 -10.94 -8.64 15.77
N ILE A 196 -11.52 -8.78 14.58
CA ILE A 196 -12.70 -9.60 14.31
C ILE A 196 -12.25 -10.86 13.57
N GLU A 197 -11.60 -11.76 14.29
CA GLU A 197 -10.97 -12.97 13.71
C GLU A 197 -11.96 -13.84 12.93
N LYS A 198 -13.23 -13.92 13.35
CA LYS A 198 -14.28 -14.70 12.65
C LYS A 198 -14.51 -14.32 11.18
N LEU A 199 -14.12 -13.10 10.78
CA LEU A 199 -14.23 -12.64 9.38
C LEU A 199 -12.98 -12.95 8.57
N VAL A 200 -11.86 -13.22 9.23
CA VAL A 200 -10.53 -13.33 8.61
C VAL A 200 -10.04 -14.77 8.60
N VAL A 201 -10.10 -15.43 9.75
CA VAL A 201 -9.48 -16.74 9.98
C VAL A 201 -10.19 -17.83 9.19
N ASP A 202 -9.41 -18.55 8.39
CA ASP A 202 -9.85 -19.65 7.52
C ASP A 202 -11.00 -19.28 6.56
N GLN A 203 -11.17 -17.99 6.23
CA GLN A 203 -12.23 -17.48 5.34
C GLN A 203 -11.77 -17.24 3.88
N GLY A 204 -10.47 -17.34 3.62
CA GLY A 204 -9.89 -17.12 2.30
C GLY A 204 -9.99 -18.32 1.39
N VAL A 205 -9.81 -18.08 0.09
CA VAL A 205 -9.72 -19.14 -0.94
C VAL A 205 -8.24 -19.42 -1.24
N PRO A 206 -7.78 -20.69 -1.24
CA PRO A 206 -6.41 -21.01 -1.59
C PRO A 206 -6.09 -20.59 -3.02
N MET A 207 -4.85 -20.13 -3.24
CA MET A 207 -4.39 -19.70 -4.56
C MET A 207 -3.09 -20.39 -4.94
N GLU A 208 -3.02 -20.81 -6.20
CA GLU A 208 -1.87 -21.51 -6.75
C GLU A 208 -0.60 -20.64 -6.67
N GLY A 209 0.47 -21.25 -6.17
CA GLY A 209 1.78 -20.60 -6.05
C GLY A 209 1.91 -19.61 -4.88
N ILE A 210 0.89 -19.44 -4.04
CA ILE A 210 0.93 -18.58 -2.84
C ILE A 210 0.88 -19.47 -1.59
N THR A 211 2.05 -19.97 -1.19
CA THR A 211 2.16 -20.98 -0.13
C THR A 211 2.57 -20.44 1.23
N THR A 212 3.05 -19.19 1.30
CA THR A 212 3.42 -18.54 2.58
C THR A 212 2.75 -17.18 2.74
N ASP A 213 2.59 -16.75 3.99
CA ASP A 213 2.16 -15.41 4.38
C ASP A 213 3.33 -14.41 4.41
N ILE A 214 3.04 -13.16 4.80
CA ILE A 214 4.03 -12.08 4.86
C ILE A 214 5.17 -12.33 5.85
N ASP A 215 4.88 -13.03 6.96
CA ASP A 215 5.84 -13.36 7.99
C ASP A 215 6.60 -14.68 7.67
N GLY A 216 6.29 -15.33 6.54
CA GLY A 216 6.90 -16.57 6.08
C GLY A 216 6.28 -17.86 6.63
N ARG A 217 5.11 -17.77 7.26
CA ARG A 217 4.34 -18.93 7.73
C ARG A 217 3.67 -19.63 6.55
N ALA A 218 3.49 -20.94 6.63
CA ALA A 218 2.73 -21.68 5.62
C ALA A 218 1.25 -21.26 5.66
N ARG A 219 0.65 -21.02 4.48
CA ARG A 219 -0.80 -20.81 4.36
C ARG A 219 -1.53 -22.13 4.52
N LYS A 220 -2.66 -22.11 5.22
CA LYS A 220 -3.54 -23.28 5.37
C LYS A 220 -4.31 -23.56 4.08
N ASN A 221 -4.96 -24.72 4.02
CA ASN A 221 -5.84 -25.08 2.90
C ASN A 221 -7.03 -24.11 2.77
N ALA A 222 -7.54 -23.63 3.91
CA ALA A 222 -8.40 -22.46 4.00
C ALA A 222 -7.53 -21.33 4.57
N PRO A 223 -6.89 -20.50 3.73
CA PRO A 223 -6.01 -19.45 4.23
C PRO A 223 -6.82 -18.33 4.88
N ASP A 224 -6.15 -17.52 5.69
CA ASP A 224 -6.75 -16.31 6.21
C ASP A 224 -6.88 -15.22 5.13
N ILE A 225 -7.91 -14.37 5.24
CA ILE A 225 -8.05 -13.16 4.41
C ILE A 225 -6.99 -12.12 4.84
N GLY A 226 -6.28 -11.54 3.89
CA GLY A 226 -5.18 -10.60 4.13
C GLY A 226 -3.81 -11.27 4.13
N CYS A 227 -2.80 -10.49 4.52
CA CYS A 227 -1.39 -10.85 4.34
C CYS A 227 -0.80 -11.77 5.41
N GLU A 228 -1.47 -11.89 6.56
CA GLU A 228 -1.01 -12.66 7.71
C GLU A 228 -1.87 -13.91 7.86
N GLU A 229 -1.23 -15.05 8.13
CA GLU A 229 -1.88 -16.27 8.56
C GLU A 229 -1.85 -16.32 10.10
N LEU A 230 -2.98 -16.02 10.71
CA LEU A 230 -3.16 -16.03 12.16
C LEU A 230 -3.17 -17.47 12.69
N ASN A 231 -2.71 -17.62 13.92
CA ASN A 231 -2.60 -18.91 14.60
C ASN A 231 -1.73 -19.96 13.87
N ALA A 232 -1.02 -19.57 12.81
CA ALA A 232 0.15 -20.29 12.35
C ALA A 232 1.34 -19.93 13.25
N GLY A 233 2.32 -20.83 13.39
CA GLY A 233 3.42 -20.72 14.36
C GLY A 233 4.29 -19.45 14.23
N ASN A 234 5.46 -19.43 14.84
CA ASN A 234 6.28 -18.21 14.82
C ASN A 234 6.67 -17.80 13.39
N GLY A 235 6.42 -16.52 13.08
CA GLY A 235 6.85 -15.90 11.84
C GLY A 235 8.36 -15.69 11.84
N VAL A 236 9.01 -15.85 10.68
CA VAL A 236 10.45 -15.68 10.52
C VAL A 236 10.82 -14.36 9.84
N ARG A 237 9.83 -13.64 9.29
CA ARG A 237 10.00 -12.33 8.65
C ARG A 237 9.25 -11.28 9.46
N GLN A 238 9.87 -10.11 9.58
CA GLN A 238 9.32 -8.91 10.19
C GLN A 238 9.75 -7.70 9.33
N PRO A 239 9.17 -6.50 9.53
CA PRO A 239 9.71 -5.29 8.91
C PRO A 239 11.20 -5.14 9.23
N LEU A 240 12.02 -4.95 8.19
CA LEU A 240 13.46 -4.75 8.32
C LEU A 240 13.76 -3.40 8.95
N THR A 241 14.78 -3.39 9.80
CA THR A 241 15.32 -2.21 10.49
C THR A 241 16.79 -2.03 10.14
N GLY A 242 17.40 -0.93 10.60
CA GLY A 242 18.85 -0.72 10.48
C GLY A 242 19.72 -1.78 11.17
N LYS A 243 19.14 -2.68 11.98
CA LYS A 243 19.86 -3.83 12.54
C LYS A 243 19.94 -5.01 11.57
N ASP A 244 19.00 -5.10 10.64
CA ASP A 244 18.85 -6.25 9.73
C ASP A 244 19.61 -6.04 8.42
N VAL A 245 19.85 -4.77 8.04
CA VAL A 245 20.44 -4.39 6.75
C VAL A 245 21.70 -3.53 6.90
N GLY A 246 22.46 -3.43 5.82
CA GLY A 246 23.71 -2.67 5.76
C GLY A 246 24.95 -3.51 6.10
N PRO A 247 26.15 -2.95 5.90
CA PRO A 247 27.39 -3.60 6.28
C PRO A 247 27.40 -3.92 7.77
N ASP A 248 27.97 -5.07 8.17
CA ASP A 248 27.92 -5.54 9.56
C ASP A 248 28.47 -4.51 10.56
N TRP A 249 29.47 -3.73 10.16
CA TRP A 249 30.07 -2.68 11.00
C TRP A 249 29.19 -1.42 11.17
N MET A 250 28.10 -1.29 10.41
CA MET A 250 27.11 -0.20 10.52
C MET A 250 25.77 -0.63 11.13
N LYS A 251 25.52 -1.95 11.27
CA LYS A 251 24.24 -2.46 11.76
C LYS A 251 23.92 -1.88 13.13
N GLY A 252 22.68 -1.39 13.28
CA GLY A 252 22.20 -0.78 14.52
C GLY A 252 22.60 0.68 14.75
N ASN A 253 23.46 1.27 13.90
CA ASN A 253 23.84 2.69 13.96
C ASN A 253 23.10 3.57 12.93
N ALA A 254 22.08 3.03 12.25
CA ALA A 254 21.33 3.73 11.21
C ALA A 254 20.59 4.98 11.73
N ASP A 255 20.27 5.01 13.03
CA ASP A 255 19.56 6.12 13.68
C ASP A 255 20.32 7.45 13.55
N ALA A 256 21.66 7.43 13.49
CA ALA A 256 22.46 8.64 13.35
C ALA A 256 22.24 9.34 12.00
N LEU A 257 22.15 8.59 10.89
CA LEU A 257 21.96 9.16 9.56
C LEU A 257 20.53 9.66 9.33
N GLU A 258 19.52 8.99 9.90
CA GLU A 258 18.13 9.46 9.83
C GLU A 258 17.88 10.66 10.76
N GLN A 259 18.49 10.69 11.94
CA GLN A 259 18.48 11.87 12.80
C GLN A 259 19.14 13.06 12.11
N GLU A 260 20.33 12.88 11.53
CA GLU A 260 21.02 13.94 10.80
C GLU A 260 20.19 14.47 9.62
N ALA A 261 19.57 13.58 8.85
CA ALA A 261 18.66 13.97 7.76
C ALA A 261 17.42 14.71 8.28
N GLY A 262 16.81 14.25 9.37
CA GLY A 262 15.67 14.91 10.02
C GLY A 262 16.03 16.29 10.57
N ILE A 263 17.22 16.44 11.16
CA ILE A 263 17.76 17.73 11.62
C ILE A 263 17.97 18.68 10.44
N GLN A 264 18.53 18.18 9.33
CA GLN A 264 18.71 18.99 8.12
C GLN A 264 17.38 19.44 7.52
N ASP A 265 16.40 18.55 7.42
CA ASP A 265 15.05 18.87 6.95
C ASP A 265 14.37 19.93 7.83
N LEU A 266 14.48 19.79 9.17
CA LEU A 266 13.93 20.77 10.09
C LEU A 266 14.60 22.14 9.93
N ARG A 267 15.94 22.17 9.81
CA ARG A 267 16.70 23.40 9.55
C ARG A 267 16.24 24.08 8.25
N GLU A 268 16.02 23.30 7.20
CA GLU A 268 15.55 23.81 5.91
C GLU A 268 14.10 24.32 5.97
N LEU A 269 13.24 23.64 6.73
CA LEU A 269 11.85 24.06 6.96
C LEU A 269 11.79 25.36 7.77
N ILE A 270 12.60 25.49 8.82
CA ILE A 270 12.76 26.73 9.60
C ILE A 270 13.20 27.88 8.70
N ARG A 271 14.12 27.61 7.75
CA ARG A 271 14.61 28.63 6.81
C ARG A 271 13.55 29.10 5.82
N LYS A 272 12.74 28.18 5.30
CA LYS A 272 11.79 28.45 4.20
C LYS A 272 10.39 28.88 4.66
N HIS A 273 9.96 28.53 5.87
CA HIS A 273 8.57 28.74 6.29
C HIS A 273 8.30 30.21 6.69
N PRO A 274 7.26 30.87 6.16
CA PRO A 274 7.04 32.31 6.39
C PRO A 274 6.56 32.65 7.80
N ASP A 275 5.80 31.76 8.44
CA ASP A 275 5.21 31.97 9.77
C ASP A 275 6.29 31.92 10.89
N PRO A 276 6.49 33.01 11.65
CA PRO A 276 7.42 33.05 12.79
C PRO A 276 7.05 32.10 13.94
N GLU A 277 5.77 31.89 14.20
CA GLU A 277 5.32 31.05 15.32
C GLU A 277 5.57 29.58 15.03
N TYR A 278 5.28 29.15 13.79
CA TYR A 278 5.61 27.82 13.32
C TYR A 278 7.12 27.54 13.37
N ARG A 279 7.94 28.51 12.93
CA ARG A 279 9.41 28.42 13.02
C ARG A 279 9.90 28.29 14.46
N ARG A 280 9.27 28.99 15.42
CA ARG A 280 9.63 28.89 16.84
C ARG A 280 9.40 27.46 17.36
N ARG A 281 8.24 26.86 17.08
CA ARG A 281 7.92 25.48 17.47
C ARG A 281 8.88 24.46 16.87
N LEU A 282 9.32 24.66 15.62
CA LEU A 282 10.33 23.80 15.00
C LEU A 282 11.70 23.93 15.66
N ARG A 283 12.11 25.14 16.07
CA ARG A 283 13.36 25.32 16.83
C ARG A 283 13.33 24.62 18.18
N GLU A 284 12.22 24.71 18.90
CA GLU A 284 12.02 23.98 20.18
C GLU A 284 12.19 22.46 20.00
N ILE A 285 11.76 21.90 18.85
CA ILE A 285 11.98 20.49 18.51
C ILE A 285 13.46 20.20 18.23
N LEU A 286 14.16 21.11 17.54
CA LEU A 286 15.59 20.96 17.24
C LEU A 286 16.45 21.02 18.50
N ASP A 287 16.16 22.00 19.38
CA ASP A 287 16.84 22.20 20.65
C ASP A 287 16.62 20.99 21.59
N GLY A 288 15.40 20.43 21.60
CA GLY A 288 15.07 19.21 22.34
C GLY A 288 15.78 17.95 21.82
N ALA A 289 16.28 17.97 20.58
CA ALA A 289 17.12 16.94 20.00
C ALA A 289 18.64 17.19 20.23
N GLY A 290 19.01 18.26 20.94
CA GLY A 290 20.39 18.60 21.28
C GLY A 290 21.21 19.22 20.14
N GLN A 291 20.58 20.01 19.26
CA GLN A 291 21.16 20.55 18.01
C GLN A 291 21.00 22.04 17.81
#